data_AF-A0A0B1S373-F1
#
_entry.id   AF-A0A0B1S373-F1
#
_cell.length_a   1.000
_cell.length_b   1.000
_cell.length_c   1.000
_cell.angle_alpha   90.00
_cell.angle_beta   90.00
_cell.angle_gamma   90.00
#
_symmetry.space_group_name_H-M   'P 1'
#
loop_
_entity.id
_entity.type
_entity.pdbx_description
1 polymer ?
#
loop_
_entity_poly.entity_id
_entity_poly.type
_entity_poly.pdbx_seq_one_letter_code
_entity_poly.pdbx_strand_id
1 'polypeptide(L)'
;MQSDDPAFLSPGTEVSAKFKGAFCEAKIKKLCKSVKCKVALKEAPYGTIVVEEHLVRGTLEVNQTVDVTHGKHQVKGIIQHIKDCSTYHVVFNDGDEKILRRTQMCLKGARHFDSESNLD
;
A
#
# COMPACT_ATOMS: atom_id res chain seq x y z
N MET A 1 1.61 -7.01 23.05
CA MET A 1 2.94 -6.47 22.68
C MET A 1 2.69 -5.53 21.51
N GLN A 2 2.94 -4.23 21.68
CA GLN A 2 2.85 -3.27 20.56
C GLN A 2 3.95 -3.66 19.59
N SER A 3 3.59 -4.15 18.41
CA SER A 3 4.54 -4.24 17.31
C SER A 3 4.99 -2.81 17.05
N ASP A 4 6.23 -2.49 17.41
CA ASP A 4 6.89 -1.18 17.18
C ASP A 4 7.12 -0.91 15.68
N ASP A 5 6.44 -1.67 14.81
CA ASP A 5 6.58 -1.66 13.37
C ASP A 5 5.63 -0.58 12.82
N PRO A 6 6.16 0.57 12.36
CA PRO A 6 5.31 1.67 11.93
C PRO A 6 4.58 1.31 10.64
N ALA A 7 3.37 1.84 10.47
CA ALA A 7 2.53 1.60 9.29
C ALA A 7 3.28 1.93 7.97
N PHE A 8 4.13 2.96 8.00
CA PHE A 8 5.00 3.33 6.89
C PHE A 8 6.44 3.49 7.36
N LEU A 9 7.37 3.10 6.50
CA LEU A 9 8.81 3.26 6.73
C LEU A 9 9.35 4.48 5.97
N SER A 10 10.13 5.32 6.63
CA SER A 10 10.68 6.53 6.00
C SER A 10 11.91 6.22 5.13
N PRO A 11 12.18 7.05 4.10
CA PRO A 11 13.49 7.04 3.43
C PRO A 11 14.64 7.14 4.44
N GLY A 12 15.72 6.40 4.20
CA GLY A 12 16.86 6.27 5.09
C GLY A 12 16.78 5.08 6.05
N THR A 13 15.59 4.50 6.27
CA THR A 13 15.39 3.35 7.18
C THR A 13 16.07 2.10 6.65
N GLU A 14 16.82 1.41 7.51
CA GLU A 14 17.41 0.10 7.22
C GLU A 14 16.38 -1.01 7.45
N VAL A 15 16.21 -1.87 6.46
CA VAL A 15 15.21 -2.93 6.43
C VAL A 15 15.81 -4.25 5.96
N SER A 16 15.19 -5.35 6.36
CA SER A 16 15.46 -6.68 5.81
C SER A 16 14.39 -7.02 4.78
N ALA A 17 14.77 -7.13 3.51
CA ALA A 17 13.87 -7.49 2.42
C ALA A 17 13.93 -8.98 2.11
N LYS A 18 12.76 -9.62 1.98
CA LYS A 18 12.63 -11.03 1.61
C LYS A 18 12.78 -11.21 0.10
N PHE A 19 13.82 -11.92 -0.32
CA PHE A 19 14.06 -12.26 -1.71
C PHE A 19 14.36 -13.76 -1.84
N LYS A 20 13.56 -14.48 -2.64
CA LYS A 20 13.71 -15.93 -2.88
C LYS A 20 13.88 -16.79 -1.60
N GLY A 21 13.23 -16.40 -0.50
CA GLY A 21 13.30 -17.11 0.78
C GLY A 21 14.49 -16.75 1.67
N ALA A 22 15.40 -15.88 1.22
CA ALA A 22 16.46 -15.29 2.02
C ALA A 22 16.12 -13.82 2.37
N PHE A 23 16.72 -13.31 3.44
CA PHE A 23 16.63 -11.90 3.81
C PHE A 23 17.95 -11.21 3.46
N CYS A 24 17.85 -10.13 2.69
CA CYS A 24 18.97 -9.26 2.42
C CYS A 24 18.72 -7.90 3.08
N GLU A 25 19.78 -7.30 3.62
CA GLU A 25 19.73 -5.95 4.14
C GLU A 25 19.61 -4.95 2.99
N ALA A 26 18.70 -4.00 3.15
CA ALA A 26 18.47 -2.92 2.21
C ALA A 26 18.17 -1.62 2.97
N LYS A 27 18.32 -0.49 2.28
CA LYS A 27 17.97 0.83 2.78
C LYS A 27 16.87 1.43 1.92
N ILE A 28 15.85 2.00 2.56
CA ILE A 28 14.76 2.67 1.84
C ILE A 28 15.30 3.96 1.23
N LYS A 29 15.22 4.07 -0.10
CA LYS A 29 15.55 5.28 -0.86
C LYS A 29 14.35 6.19 -1.02
N LYS A 30 13.16 5.61 -1.29
CA LYS A 30 11.93 6.37 -1.50
C LYS A 30 10.69 5.57 -1.12
N LEU A 31 9.73 6.23 -0.49
CA LEU A 31 8.37 5.74 -0.29
C LEU A 31 7.45 6.38 -1.33
N CYS A 32 6.76 5.55 -2.10
CA CYS A 32 5.67 5.95 -2.99
C CYS A 32 4.35 5.49 -2.36
N LYS A 33 3.66 6.40 -1.67
CA LYS A 33 2.33 6.13 -1.10
C LYS A 33 1.32 5.98 -2.25
N SER A 34 0.55 4.90 -2.25
CA SER A 34 -0.52 4.69 -3.21
C SER A 34 -1.61 3.88 -2.56
N VAL A 35 -2.70 4.53 -2.17
CA VAL A 35 -3.91 3.85 -1.71
C VAL A 35 -4.90 3.77 -2.88
N LYS A 36 -5.43 2.58 -3.11
CA LYS A 36 -6.45 2.33 -4.13
C LYS A 36 -7.79 2.01 -3.49
N CYS A 37 -8.83 2.68 -3.95
CA CYS A 37 -10.20 2.51 -3.50
C CYS A 37 -10.99 1.82 -4.59
N LYS A 38 -11.61 0.68 -4.26
CA LYS A 38 -12.61 0.02 -5.09
C LYS A 38 -13.96 0.67 -4.77
N VAL A 39 -14.55 1.37 -5.73
CA VAL A 39 -15.77 2.15 -5.55
C VAL A 39 -16.89 1.61 -6.44
N ALA A 40 -18.02 1.26 -5.85
CA ALA A 40 -19.24 0.88 -6.55
C ALA A 40 -20.01 2.15 -6.95
N LEU A 41 -20.17 2.40 -8.24
CA LEU A 41 -20.80 3.60 -8.79
C LEU A 41 -22.32 3.56 -8.57
N LYS A 42 -22.85 4.67 -8.06
CA LYS A 42 -24.30 4.90 -7.85
C LYS A 42 -24.98 5.54 -9.07
N GLU A 43 -24.19 6.04 -10.01
CA GLU A 43 -24.66 6.75 -11.19
C GLU A 43 -24.10 6.09 -12.46
N ALA A 44 -24.69 6.40 -13.60
CA ALA A 44 -24.22 5.87 -14.88
C ALA A 44 -22.80 6.39 -15.21
N PRO A 45 -21.88 5.53 -15.69
CA PRO A 45 -22.04 4.09 -15.89
C PRO A 45 -22.04 3.33 -14.55
N TYR A 46 -23.08 2.53 -14.31
CA TYR A 46 -23.13 1.66 -13.13
C TYR A 46 -21.99 0.63 -13.21
N GLY A 47 -21.46 0.24 -12.05
CA GLY A 47 -20.40 -0.76 -11.98
C GLY A 47 -19.47 -0.54 -10.80
N THR A 48 -18.25 -1.07 -10.90
CA THR A 48 -17.21 -0.86 -9.88
C THR A 48 -15.92 -0.43 -10.57
N ILE A 49 -15.30 0.62 -10.04
CA ILE A 49 -14.03 1.14 -10.51
C ILE A 49 -12.98 1.07 -9.41
N VAL A 50 -11.70 1.01 -9.78
CA VAL A 50 -10.59 1.13 -8.85
C VAL A 50 -9.84 2.41 -9.19
N VAL A 51 -9.78 3.31 -8.23
CA VAL A 51 -9.14 4.62 -8.37
C VAL A 51 -8.13 4.86 -7.26
N GLU A 52 -7.19 5.75 -7.49
CA GLU A 52 -6.28 6.19 -6.42
C GLU A 52 -6.97 7.18 -5.48
N GLU A 53 -6.52 7.22 -4.23
CA GLU A 53 -7.10 8.07 -3.18
C GLU A 53 -7.23 9.54 -3.58
N HIS A 54 -6.27 10.07 -4.35
CA HIS A 54 -6.26 11.48 -4.75
C HIS A 54 -7.37 11.82 -5.76
N LEU A 55 -7.99 10.82 -6.39
CA LEU A 55 -9.13 10.97 -7.29
C LEU A 55 -10.47 10.85 -6.57
N VAL A 56 -10.45 10.46 -5.28
CA VAL A 56 -11.63 10.30 -4.44
C VAL A 56 -11.83 11.57 -3.61
N ARG A 57 -13.02 12.15 -3.67
CA ARG A 57 -13.44 13.25 -2.80
C ARG A 57 -14.48 12.78 -1.81
N GLY A 58 -14.18 12.94 -0.52
CA GLY A 58 -15.00 12.50 0.60
C GLY A 58 -14.18 11.71 1.61
N THR A 59 -14.88 11.06 2.55
CA THR A 59 -14.24 10.23 3.58
C THR A 59 -13.75 8.92 2.99
N LEU A 60 -12.45 8.64 3.10
CA LEU A 60 -11.82 7.39 2.67
C LEU A 60 -12.10 6.26 3.67
N GLU A 61 -13.35 5.82 3.73
CA GLU A 61 -13.80 4.73 4.59
C GLU A 61 -14.76 3.80 3.83
N VAL A 62 -14.71 2.50 4.10
CA VAL A 62 -15.59 1.52 3.47
C VAL A 62 -17.05 1.81 3.83
N ASN A 63 -17.96 1.61 2.87
CA ASN A 63 -19.37 1.97 2.91
C ASN A 63 -19.69 3.47 2.90
N GLN A 64 -18.69 4.36 2.84
CA GLN A 64 -18.93 5.79 2.64
C GLN A 64 -19.26 6.13 1.19
N THR A 65 -20.14 7.11 1.01
CA THR A 65 -20.44 7.68 -0.31
C THR A 65 -19.42 8.77 -0.62
N VAL A 66 -18.79 8.66 -1.79
CA VAL A 66 -17.72 9.53 -2.25
C VAL A 66 -17.92 9.92 -3.71
N ASP A 67 -17.35 11.05 -4.09
CA ASP A 67 -17.30 11.51 -5.48
C ASP A 67 -15.95 11.13 -6.09
N VAL A 68 -15.97 10.31 -7.13
CA VAL A 68 -14.77 9.80 -7.78
C VAL A 68 -14.55 10.48 -9.12
N THR A 69 -13.33 10.93 -9.37
CA THR A 69 -12.92 11.46 -10.67
C THR A 69 -12.55 10.30 -11.60
N HIS A 70 -13.32 10.11 -12.67
CA HIS A 70 -13.08 9.09 -13.70
C HIS A 70 -12.99 9.75 -15.08
N GLY A 71 -11.77 9.84 -15.62
CA GLY A 71 -11.50 10.59 -16.85
C GLY A 71 -11.76 12.08 -16.64
N LYS A 72 -12.77 12.63 -17.33
CA LYS A 72 -13.18 14.04 -17.21
C LYS A 72 -14.43 14.24 -16.34
N HIS A 73 -15.06 13.16 -15.89
CA HIS A 73 -16.33 13.22 -15.16
C HIS A 73 -16.11 12.88 -13.69
N GLN A 74 -16.92 13.48 -12.83
CA GLN A 74 -17.02 13.13 -11.43
C GLN A 74 -18.30 12.32 -11.24
N VAL A 75 -18.20 11.15 -10.61
CA VAL A 75 -19.31 10.22 -10.43
C VAL A 75 -19.41 9.82 -8.96
N LYS A 76 -20.63 9.71 -8.44
CA LYS A 76 -20.82 9.24 -7.06
C LYS A 76 -20.75 7.72 -6.98
N GLY A 77 -20.20 7.24 -5.88
CA GLY A 77 -20.19 5.82 -5.56
C GLY A 77 -19.96 5.54 -4.09
N ILE A 78 -19.99 4.26 -3.72
CA ILE A 78 -19.70 3.77 -2.37
C ILE A 78 -18.35 3.07 -2.37
N ILE A 79 -17.47 3.39 -1.43
CA ILE A 79 -16.21 2.65 -1.27
C ILE A 79 -16.51 1.24 -0.76
N GLN A 80 -16.16 0.22 -1.54
CA GLN A 80 -16.31 -1.19 -1.15
C GLN A 80 -15.05 -1.73 -0.47
N HIS A 81 -13.87 -1.36 -0.95
CA HIS A 81 -12.60 -1.79 -0.38
C HIS A 81 -11.54 -0.69 -0.51
N ILE A 82 -10.68 -0.60 0.49
CA ILE A 82 -9.51 0.27 0.48
C ILE A 82 -8.29 -0.64 0.59
N LYS A 83 -7.35 -0.47 -0.34
CA LYS A 83 -6.14 -1.29 -0.40
C LYS A 83 -4.92 -0.39 -0.45
N ASP A 84 -4.04 -0.55 0.54
CA ASP A 84 -2.69 -0.02 0.44
C ASP A 84 -1.92 -0.76 -0.67
N CYS A 85 -1.47 0.00 -1.65
CA CYS A 85 -0.58 -0.44 -2.72
C CYS A 85 0.74 0.34 -2.67
N SER A 86 1.07 0.92 -1.51
CA SER A 86 2.31 1.68 -1.33
C SER A 86 3.52 0.82 -1.63
N THR A 87 4.49 1.44 -2.30
CA THR A 87 5.73 0.78 -2.70
C THR A 87 6.94 1.51 -2.14
N TYR A 88 7.98 0.74 -1.87
CA TYR A 88 9.23 1.20 -1.32
C TYR A 88 10.33 0.90 -2.32
N HIS A 89 10.99 1.95 -2.79
CA HIS A 89 12.24 1.81 -3.52
C HIS A 89 13.35 1.61 -2.49
N VAL A 90 13.99 0.45 -2.54
CA VAL A 90 15.08 0.08 -1.64
C VAL A 90 16.36 -0.16 -2.42
N VAL A 91 17.49 0.08 -1.76
CA VAL A 91 18.84 -0.16 -2.28
C VAL A 91 19.49 -1.21 -1.39
N PHE A 92 19.95 -2.31 -1.98
CA PHE A 92 20.66 -3.38 -1.30
C PHE A 92 22.15 -3.04 -1.14
N ASN A 93 22.86 -3.78 -0.29
CA ASN A 93 24.28 -3.54 0.01
C ASN A 93 25.21 -3.74 -1.22
N ASP A 94 24.80 -4.52 -2.21
CA ASP A 94 25.49 -4.71 -3.49
C ASP A 94 25.22 -3.56 -4.49
N GLY A 95 24.38 -2.59 -4.13
CA GLY A 95 23.99 -1.47 -4.96
C GLY A 95 22.76 -1.72 -5.83
N ASP A 96 22.15 -2.91 -5.78
CA ASP A 96 20.94 -3.20 -6.53
C ASP A 96 19.72 -2.43 -5.99
N GLU A 97 18.84 -1.99 -6.89
CA GLU A 97 17.60 -1.31 -6.52
C GLU A 97 16.38 -2.19 -6.82
N LYS A 98 15.42 -2.23 -5.89
CA LYS A 98 14.13 -2.90 -6.10
C LYS A 98 12.98 -2.08 -5.55
N ILE A 99 11.80 -2.38 -6.09
CA ILE A 99 10.53 -1.86 -5.62
C ILE A 99 9.81 -2.99 -4.88
N LEU A 100 9.56 -2.79 -3.59
CA LEU A 100 8.96 -3.78 -2.71
C LEU A 100 7.71 -3.22 -2.02
N ARG A 101 6.80 -4.11 -1.61
CA ARG A 101 5.67 -3.76 -0.73
C ARG A 101 6.07 -3.86 0.74
N ARG A 102 5.28 -3.22 1.61
CA ARG A 102 5.48 -3.29 3.07
C ARG A 102 5.58 -4.73 3.58
N THR A 103 4.77 -5.64 3.06
CA THR A 103 4.75 -7.07 3.44
C THR A 103 5.99 -7.87 3.01
N GLN A 104 6.83 -7.32 2.14
CA GLN A 104 8.07 -7.96 1.67
C GLN A 104 9.30 -7.51 2.46
N MET A 105 9.13 -6.62 3.44
CA MET A 105 10.22 -6.05 4.21
C MET A 105 9.85 -6.01 5.69
N CYS A 106 10.86 -6.13 6.53
CA CYS A 106 10.75 -5.97 7.97
C CYS A 106 11.82 -4.96 8.43
N LEU A 107 11.63 -4.35 9.60
CA LEU A 107 12.70 -3.56 10.20
C LEU A 107 13.95 -4.42 10.42
N LYS A 108 15.14 -3.83 10.23
CA LYS A 108 16.41 -4.51 10.45
C LYS A 108 16.48 -5.05 11.89
N GLY A 109 16.81 -6.33 12.03
CA GLY A 109 16.88 -7.02 13.33
C GLY A 109 15.53 -7.50 13.90
N ALA A 110 14.41 -7.22 13.23
CA ALA A 110 13.13 -7.78 13.62
C ALA A 110 13.09 -9.29 13.31
N ARG A 111 12.73 -10.10 14.32
CA ARG A 111 12.51 -11.56 14.19
C ARG A 111 11.22 -11.92 13.41
N HIS A 112 10.53 -10.94 12.85
CA HIS A 112 9.18 -11.09 12.32
C HIS A 112 9.17 -11.61 10.89
N PHE A 113 9.26 -12.92 10.74
CA PHE A 113 8.49 -13.59 9.70
C PHE A 113 7.93 -14.89 10.28
N ASP A 114 7.23 -14.76 11.42
CA ASP A 114 6.29 -15.81 11.82
C ASP A 114 5.32 -16.01 10.67
N SER A 115 5.29 -17.24 10.21
CA SER A 115 4.64 -17.68 8.99
C SER A 115 3.13 -17.73 9.19
N GLU A 116 2.48 -16.59 9.47
CA GLU A 116 1.03 -16.56 9.67
C GLU A 116 0.44 -15.20 9.29
N SER A 117 0.26 -15.00 7.99
CA SER A 117 -0.77 -14.09 7.50
C SER A 117 -1.95 -14.95 7.06
N ASN A 118 -2.75 -15.40 8.04
CA ASN A 118 -4.10 -15.85 7.76
C ASN A 118 -4.87 -14.61 7.27
N LEU A 119 -5.09 -14.53 5.96
CA LEU A 119 -5.98 -13.56 5.33
C LEU A 119 -7.41 -14.06 5.53
N ASP A 120 -8.12 -13.44 6.47
CA ASP A 120 -9.58 -13.32 6.41
C ASP A 120 -9.94 -11.91 5.90
#